data_AF-A0A665U531-F1
#
_entry.id   AF-A0A665U531-F1
#
_cell.length_a   1.000
_cell.length_b   1.000
_cell.length_c   1.000
_cell.angle_alpha   90.00
_cell.angle_beta   90.00
_cell.angle_gamma   90.00
#
_symmetry.space_group_name_H-M   'P 1'
#
loop_
_entity.id
_entity.type
_entity.pdbx_description
1 polymer ?
#
loop_
_entity_poly.entity_id
_entity_poly.type
_entity_poly.pdbx_seq_one_letter_code
_entity_poly.pdbx_strand_id
1 'polypeptide(L)'
;MSLLAGCALLLTLSWRAATGHPLPTAAGPPCAQCAQLYRRLLLNTAELLSGDVLCYGITSDQVEVSSSETLQTCSPTLAQNSGCMMPRNSSFNESECLRNIMKDLLSYEAAIKSYLRSPLRSFEEEVALLNPTLEIIKSLKNCSLMPNEDNNSSEEAAASMWGNNTYSNRQKVCKMMRGFHIRTITINRAMGYISSREHRK
;
A
#
# COMPACT_ATOMS: atom_id res chain seq x y z
N MET A 1 -54.81 20.14 3.47
CA MET A 1 -54.13 19.00 4.12
C MET A 1 -53.23 18.31 3.08
N SER A 2 -52.22 19.01 2.54
CA SER A 2 -51.42 18.48 1.40
C SER A 2 -50.06 19.18 1.22
N LEU A 3 -49.39 19.62 2.29
CA LEU A 3 -48.09 20.31 2.17
C LEU A 3 -46.99 19.76 3.09
N LEU A 4 -47.28 18.78 3.95
CA LEU A 4 -46.29 18.20 4.88
C LEU A 4 -45.71 16.85 4.41
N ALA A 5 -46.20 16.27 3.31
CA ALA A 5 -45.74 14.98 2.82
C ALA A 5 -44.52 15.04 1.88
N GLY A 6 -44.17 16.23 1.35
CA GLY A 6 -43.10 16.39 0.37
C GLY A 6 -41.69 16.45 0.96
N CYS A 7 -41.52 16.94 2.18
CA CYS A 7 -40.20 17.13 2.79
C CYS A 7 -39.62 15.86 3.43
N ALA A 8 -40.44 14.86 3.74
CA ALA A 8 -39.95 13.59 4.33
C ALA A 8 -39.33 12.63 3.29
N LEU A 9 -39.66 12.80 1.99
CA LEU A 9 -39.19 11.92 0.91
C LEU A 9 -37.81 12.30 0.35
N LEU A 10 -37.27 13.47 0.69
CA LEU A 10 -35.96 13.92 0.18
C LEU A 10 -34.76 13.49 1.05
N LEU A 11 -35.00 12.99 2.27
CA LEU A 11 -33.93 12.54 3.17
C LEU A 11 -33.56 11.07 3.01
N THR A 12 -34.27 10.30 2.19
CA THR A 12 -34.00 8.86 1.99
C THR A 12 -33.15 8.55 0.75
N LEU A 13 -32.71 9.56 0.00
CA LEU A 13 -31.98 9.40 -1.28
C LEU A 13 -30.47 9.63 -1.20
N SER A 14 -29.93 9.94 -0.03
CA SER A 14 -28.49 10.19 0.17
C SER A 14 -27.79 9.17 1.07
N TRP A 15 -28.18 7.89 0.97
CA TRP A 15 -27.31 6.78 1.35
C TRP A 15 -26.69 6.14 0.10
N ARG A 16 -25.82 6.90 -0.56
CA ARG A 16 -24.66 6.25 -1.20
C ARG A 16 -23.65 6.03 -0.10
N ALA A 17 -23.78 4.90 0.61
CA ALA A 17 -22.63 4.36 1.30
C ALA A 17 -21.54 4.22 0.23
N ALA A 18 -20.48 5.01 0.34
CA ALA A 18 -19.25 4.82 -0.42
C ALA A 18 -18.59 3.54 0.12
N THR A 19 -19.25 2.41 -0.11
CA THR A 19 -18.67 1.11 0.12
C THR A 19 -17.58 0.96 -0.92
N GLY A 20 -16.33 1.00 -0.49
CA GLY A 20 -15.19 0.56 -1.28
C GLY A 20 -15.29 -0.95 -1.51
N HIS A 21 -16.24 -1.36 -2.35
CA HIS A 21 -16.30 -2.74 -2.82
C HIS A 21 -15.15 -2.96 -3.81
N PRO A 22 -14.43 -4.09 -3.72
CA PRO A 22 -13.53 -4.49 -4.79
C PRO A 22 -14.32 -4.61 -6.10
N LEU A 23 -13.82 -3.94 -7.15
CA LEU A 23 -14.41 -3.96 -8.49
C LEU A 23 -14.56 -5.39 -9.02
N PRO A 24 -15.60 -5.70 -9.81
CA PRO A 24 -15.79 -7.02 -10.42
C PRO A 24 -14.60 -7.39 -11.32
N THR A 25 -14.11 -8.61 -11.18
CA THR A 25 -13.06 -9.19 -12.03
C THR A 25 -13.62 -9.46 -13.43
N ALA A 26 -13.49 -8.51 -14.36
CA ALA A 26 -13.83 -8.69 -15.77
C ALA A 26 -12.60 -9.14 -16.57
N ALA A 27 -12.61 -10.42 -16.95
CA ALA A 27 -11.92 -11.10 -18.06
C ALA A 27 -10.46 -10.74 -18.44
N GLY A 28 -9.54 -11.63 -18.01
CA GLY A 28 -8.22 -11.89 -18.59
C GLY A 28 -7.05 -11.42 -17.72
N PRO A 29 -6.45 -12.26 -16.85
CA PRO A 29 -5.56 -11.77 -15.80
C PRO A 29 -4.18 -11.36 -16.33
N PRO A 30 -3.64 -10.19 -15.95
CA PRO A 30 -2.34 -10.21 -15.29
C PRO A 30 -2.41 -11.23 -14.14
N CYS A 31 -1.58 -12.29 -14.19
CA CYS A 31 -1.53 -13.44 -13.28
C CYS A 31 -2.44 -13.34 -12.04
N ALA A 32 -3.56 -14.09 -12.00
CA ALA A 32 -4.49 -14.10 -10.86
C ALA A 32 -3.78 -14.40 -9.51
N GLN A 33 -2.67 -15.12 -9.58
CA GLN A 33 -1.74 -15.37 -8.48
C GLN A 33 -1.10 -14.07 -7.94
N CYS A 34 -0.70 -13.12 -8.78
CA CYS A 34 -0.16 -11.83 -8.34
C CYS A 34 -1.22 -10.99 -7.63
N ALA A 35 -2.43 -10.94 -8.17
CA ALA A 35 -3.54 -10.21 -7.54
C ALA A 35 -3.82 -10.74 -6.12
N GLN A 36 -3.77 -12.07 -5.94
CA GLN A 36 -3.90 -12.69 -4.63
C GLN A 36 -2.75 -12.32 -3.69
N LEU A 37 -1.51 -12.26 -4.19
CA LEU A 37 -0.34 -11.86 -3.41
C LEU A 37 -0.44 -10.39 -2.96
N TYR A 38 -0.88 -9.47 -3.82
CA TYR A 38 -1.10 -8.07 -3.43
C TYR A 38 -2.19 -7.92 -2.36
N ARG A 39 -3.27 -8.71 -2.46
CA ARG A 39 -4.29 -8.77 -1.42
C ARG A 39 -3.73 -9.31 -0.11
N ARG A 40 -2.92 -10.37 -0.17
CA ARG A 40 -2.26 -10.94 1.01
C ARG A 40 -1.34 -9.92 1.68
N LEU A 41 -0.59 -9.15 0.91
CA LEU A 41 0.27 -8.09 1.44
C LEU A 41 -0.53 -7.01 2.20
N LEU A 42 -1.66 -6.58 1.64
CA LEU A 42 -2.56 -5.62 2.29
C LEU A 42 -3.08 -6.14 3.64
N LEU A 43 -3.57 -7.39 3.66
CA LEU A 43 -4.09 -7.99 4.89
C LEU A 43 -2.99 -8.18 5.94
N ASN A 44 -1.82 -8.68 5.52
CA ASN A 44 -0.69 -8.91 6.39
C ASN A 44 -0.18 -7.60 7.03
N THR A 45 -0.10 -6.51 6.27
CA THR A 45 0.29 -5.20 6.83
C THR A 45 -0.76 -4.62 7.78
N ALA A 46 -2.05 -4.85 7.52
CA ALA A 46 -3.13 -4.45 8.42
C ALA A 46 -3.06 -5.20 9.76
N GLU A 47 -2.91 -6.53 9.69
CA GLU A 47 -2.80 -7.40 10.86
C GLU A 47 -1.57 -7.06 11.70
N LEU A 48 -0.41 -6.91 11.05
CA LEU A 48 0.83 -6.50 11.70
C LEU A 48 0.69 -5.20 12.49
N LEU A 49 -0.02 -4.21 11.95
CA LEU A 49 -0.26 -2.91 12.60
C LEU A 49 -1.33 -2.95 13.69
N SER A 50 -2.16 -3.99 13.70
CA SER A 50 -3.18 -4.20 14.73
C SER A 50 -2.63 -4.89 15.98
N GLY A 51 -1.42 -5.45 15.91
CA GLY A 51 -0.78 -6.17 17.01
C GLY A 51 0.09 -5.31 17.94
N ASP A 52 0.32 -5.82 19.15
CA ASP A 52 1.05 -5.15 20.23
C ASP A 52 2.54 -5.49 20.30
N VAL A 53 3.15 -5.88 19.18
CA VAL A 53 4.59 -6.19 19.14
C VAL A 53 5.39 -5.00 18.60
N LEU A 54 5.10 -4.59 17.36
CA LEU A 54 5.90 -3.58 16.66
C LEU A 54 5.53 -2.16 17.08
N CYS A 55 4.26 -1.84 17.21
CA CYS A 55 3.81 -0.48 17.50
C CYS A 55 3.44 -0.24 18.97
N TYR A 56 3.66 -1.22 19.86
CA TYR A 56 3.31 -1.10 21.27
C TYR A 56 4.09 0.00 21.99
N GLY A 57 3.35 0.80 22.77
CA GLY A 57 3.88 1.97 23.47
C GLY A 57 4.29 3.13 22.56
N ILE A 58 3.92 3.10 21.27
CA ILE A 58 4.17 4.18 20.31
C ILE A 58 2.84 4.87 20.03
N THR A 59 2.63 6.03 20.65
CA THR A 59 1.40 6.83 20.53
C THR A 59 1.35 7.71 19.28
N SER A 60 2.48 7.86 18.59
CA SER A 60 2.57 8.68 17.38
C SER A 60 1.75 8.07 16.23
N ASP A 61 0.95 8.90 15.59
CA ASP A 61 0.18 8.61 14.38
C ASP A 61 0.96 8.91 13.09
N GLN A 62 2.20 9.38 13.22
CA GLN A 62 3.05 9.73 12.09
C GLN A 62 3.27 8.55 11.16
N VAL A 63 3.39 8.88 9.88
CA VAL A 63 3.57 7.94 8.80
C VAL A 63 4.80 8.32 7.99
N GLU A 64 5.65 7.35 7.70
CA GLU A 64 6.79 7.52 6.81
C GLU A 64 6.58 6.68 5.56
N VAL A 65 6.56 7.35 4.42
CA VAL A 65 6.24 6.74 3.13
C VAL A 65 7.50 6.75 2.27
N SER A 66 7.74 5.66 1.54
CA SER A 66 8.75 5.59 0.47
C SER A 66 8.66 6.80 -0.48
N SER A 67 9.80 7.23 -1.01
CA SER A 67 9.94 8.36 -1.93
C SER A 67 9.43 8.09 -3.36
N SER A 68 8.78 6.94 -3.59
CA SER A 68 8.27 6.61 -4.93
C SER A 68 7.09 7.49 -5.34
N GLU A 69 6.93 7.61 -6.65
CA GLU A 69 5.81 8.31 -7.27
C GLU A 69 4.57 7.41 -7.44
N THR A 70 4.46 6.28 -6.71
CA THR A 70 3.32 5.33 -6.88
C THR A 70 1.97 6.03 -6.73
N LEU A 71 1.80 6.94 -5.76
CA LEU A 71 0.55 7.69 -5.60
C LEU A 71 0.20 8.49 -6.87
N GLN A 72 1.18 9.16 -7.47
CA GLN A 72 0.97 9.98 -8.66
C GLN A 72 0.76 9.12 -9.92
N THR A 73 1.60 8.10 -10.10
CA THR A 73 1.67 7.27 -11.31
C THR A 73 0.57 6.22 -11.40
N CYS A 74 0.09 5.72 -10.26
CA CYS A 74 -0.99 4.75 -10.18
C CYS A 74 -2.38 5.37 -9.94
N SER A 75 -2.48 6.69 -9.83
CA SER A 75 -3.79 7.35 -9.78
C SER A 75 -4.48 7.27 -11.14
N PRO A 76 -5.78 6.91 -11.19
CA PRO A 76 -6.55 6.96 -12.43
C PRO A 76 -6.57 8.36 -13.03
N THR A 77 -6.73 8.45 -14.36
CA THR A 77 -7.00 9.74 -15.01
C THR A 77 -8.38 10.20 -14.58
N LEU A 78 -8.44 11.29 -13.82
CA LEU A 78 -9.69 11.86 -13.35
C LEU A 78 -10.50 12.41 -14.51
N ALA A 79 -11.73 11.93 -14.68
CA ALA A 79 -12.77 12.74 -15.30
C ALA A 79 -12.93 14.01 -14.43
N GLN A 80 -13.09 15.18 -15.05
CA GLN A 80 -12.97 16.53 -14.45
C GLN A 80 -13.83 16.83 -13.19
N ASN A 81 -14.60 15.88 -12.66
CA ASN A 81 -15.68 16.09 -11.69
C ASN A 81 -15.48 15.45 -10.31
N SER A 82 -14.31 14.87 -10.00
CA SER A 82 -14.05 14.32 -8.66
C SER A 82 -13.21 15.30 -7.83
N GLY A 83 -13.86 15.99 -6.89
CA GLY A 83 -13.27 17.10 -6.10
C GLY A 83 -12.28 16.68 -5.00
N CYS A 84 -11.94 15.40 -4.87
CA CYS A 84 -11.06 14.91 -3.79
C CYS A 84 -9.60 14.68 -4.25
N MET A 85 -9.30 14.78 -5.55
CA MET A 85 -7.94 14.61 -6.07
C MET A 85 -7.69 15.60 -7.22
N MET A 86 -6.50 16.19 -7.26
CA MET A 86 -6.11 17.11 -8.32
C MET A 86 -6.14 16.39 -9.68
N PRO A 87 -6.83 16.94 -10.70
CA PRO A 87 -6.83 16.39 -12.05
C PRO A 87 -5.39 16.22 -12.55
N ARG A 88 -5.05 15.03 -13.05
CA ARG A 88 -3.75 14.79 -13.69
C ARG A 88 -3.88 15.14 -15.17
N ASN A 89 -2.97 15.97 -15.67
CA ASN A 89 -2.93 16.35 -17.09
C ASN A 89 -2.40 15.23 -18.01
N SER A 90 -1.90 14.13 -17.44
CA SER A 90 -1.35 12.98 -18.17
C SER A 90 -2.27 11.76 -18.10
N SER A 91 -2.30 10.97 -19.17
CA SER A 91 -2.98 9.67 -19.19
C SER A 91 -2.33 8.67 -18.22
N PHE A 92 -3.10 7.69 -17.77
CA PHE A 92 -2.61 6.60 -16.95
C PHE A 92 -1.59 5.76 -17.73
N ASN A 93 -0.42 5.51 -17.11
CA ASN A 93 0.64 4.68 -17.68
C ASN A 93 0.82 3.42 -16.83
N GLU A 94 0.34 2.28 -17.34
CA GLU A 94 0.39 0.98 -16.66
C GLU A 94 1.83 0.58 -16.29
N SER A 95 2.77 0.74 -17.21
CA SER A 95 4.18 0.38 -17.00
C SER A 95 4.85 1.24 -15.93
N GLU A 96 4.60 2.55 -15.97
CA GLU A 96 5.14 3.49 -14.98
C GLU A 96 4.57 3.25 -13.58
N CYS A 97 3.27 2.95 -13.49
CA CYS A 97 2.65 2.55 -12.24
C CYS A 97 3.31 1.28 -11.69
N LEU A 98 3.38 0.20 -12.48
CA LEU A 98 4.00 -1.07 -12.04
C LEU A 98 5.47 -0.90 -11.63
N ARG A 99 6.25 -0.08 -12.35
CA ARG A 99 7.64 0.25 -11.99
C ARG A 99 7.72 0.91 -10.61
N ASN A 100 6.87 1.89 -10.31
CA ASN A 100 6.89 2.57 -9.02
C ASN A 100 6.38 1.66 -7.88
N ILE A 101 5.40 0.78 -8.15
CA ILE A 101 5.01 -0.27 -7.21
C ILE A 101 6.20 -1.15 -6.85
N MET A 102 7.00 -1.57 -7.84
CA MET A 102 8.20 -2.37 -7.56
C MET A 102 9.22 -1.60 -6.72
N LYS A 103 9.44 -0.31 -7.01
CA LYS A 103 10.29 0.56 -6.19
C LYS A 103 9.83 0.62 -4.73
N ASP A 104 8.52 0.75 -4.49
CA ASP A 104 7.97 0.66 -3.13
C ASP A 104 8.33 -0.66 -2.45
N LEU A 105 8.03 -1.78 -3.11
CA LEU A 105 8.27 -3.11 -2.55
C LEU A 105 9.74 -3.33 -2.19
N LEU A 106 10.66 -2.91 -3.06
CA LEU A 106 12.10 -3.01 -2.85
C LEU A 106 12.58 -2.11 -1.69
N SER A 107 12.10 -0.87 -1.62
CA SER A 107 12.45 0.05 -0.53
C SER A 107 11.99 -0.48 0.82
N TYR A 108 10.76 -0.99 0.91
CA TYR A 108 10.24 -1.58 2.15
C TYR A 108 10.93 -2.91 2.49
N GLU A 109 11.26 -3.75 1.51
CA GLU A 109 12.05 -4.97 1.72
C GLU A 109 13.43 -4.64 2.33
N ALA A 110 14.14 -3.68 1.75
CA ALA A 110 15.46 -3.24 2.22
C ALA A 110 15.38 -2.67 3.65
N ALA A 111 14.38 -1.83 3.91
CA ALA A 111 14.15 -1.26 5.24
C ALA A 111 13.86 -2.36 6.29
N ILE A 112 12.94 -3.29 6.00
CA ILE A 112 12.59 -4.36 6.94
C ILE A 112 13.80 -5.26 7.20
N LYS A 113 14.52 -5.69 6.15
CA LYS A 113 15.74 -6.51 6.33
C LYS A 113 16.80 -5.79 7.15
N SER A 114 16.98 -4.50 6.90
CA SER A 114 17.94 -3.68 7.63
C SER A 114 17.53 -3.53 9.10
N TYR A 115 16.24 -3.31 9.38
CA TYR A 115 15.70 -3.25 10.73
C TYR A 115 15.97 -4.53 11.51
N LEU A 116 15.72 -5.69 10.89
CA LEU A 116 15.94 -7.00 11.51
C LEU A 116 17.42 -7.32 11.79
N ARG A 117 18.35 -6.57 11.19
CA ARG A 117 19.79 -6.63 11.51
C ARG A 117 20.21 -5.64 12.59
N SER A 118 19.34 -4.69 12.94
CA SER A 118 19.57 -3.72 14.02
C SER A 118 19.23 -4.32 15.40
N PRO A 119 19.61 -3.67 16.50
CA PRO A 119 19.17 -4.07 17.83
C PRO A 119 17.63 -4.03 17.94
N LEU A 120 17.03 -5.18 18.26
CA LEU A 120 15.58 -5.36 18.43
C LEU A 120 15.20 -5.37 19.92
N ARG A 121 13.94 -5.02 20.24
CA ARG A 121 13.43 -5.14 21.61
C ARG A 121 13.14 -6.60 21.94
N SER A 122 12.53 -7.31 20.99
CA SER A 122 12.13 -8.71 21.12
C SER A 122 12.43 -9.42 19.80
N PHE A 123 13.59 -10.09 19.74
CA PHE A 123 14.08 -10.69 18.49
C PHE A 123 13.09 -11.69 17.90
N GLU A 124 12.64 -12.66 18.71
CA GLU A 124 11.76 -13.72 18.24
C GLU A 124 10.40 -13.19 17.75
N GLU A 125 9.76 -12.32 18.54
CA GLU A 125 8.44 -11.78 18.20
C GLU A 125 8.49 -10.87 16.97
N GLU A 126 9.47 -9.97 16.90
CA GLU A 126 9.56 -9.00 15.81
C GLU A 126 9.97 -9.64 14.48
N VAL A 127 10.87 -10.63 14.52
CA VAL A 127 11.23 -11.45 13.34
C VAL A 127 10.03 -12.26 12.87
N ALA A 128 9.32 -12.95 13.78
CA ALA A 128 8.14 -13.73 13.43
C ALA A 128 7.03 -12.86 12.81
N LEU A 129 6.89 -11.61 13.28
CA LEU A 129 5.91 -10.66 12.77
C LEU A 129 6.28 -10.11 11.38
N LEU A 130 7.55 -9.79 11.13
CA LEU A 130 7.98 -9.12 9.90
C LEU A 130 8.31 -10.10 8.76
N ASN A 131 8.75 -11.32 9.05
CA ASN A 131 9.12 -12.32 8.04
C ASN A 131 8.01 -12.65 7.03
N PRO A 132 6.73 -12.83 7.45
CA PRO A 132 5.63 -13.05 6.49
C PRO A 132 5.55 -11.94 5.43
N THR A 133 5.79 -10.69 5.81
CA THR A 133 5.83 -9.56 4.88
C THR A 133 6.94 -9.72 3.84
N LEU A 134 8.15 -10.10 4.27
CA LEU A 134 9.29 -10.31 3.38
C LEU A 134 9.03 -11.45 2.38
N GLU A 135 8.43 -12.56 2.82
CA GLU A 135 8.10 -13.67 1.93
C GLU A 135 7.02 -13.32 0.90
N ILE A 136 6.05 -12.49 1.28
CA ILE A 136 5.05 -11.97 0.33
C ILE A 136 5.71 -11.05 -0.70
N ILE A 137 6.59 -10.13 -0.28
CA ILE A 137 7.31 -9.23 -1.20
C ILE A 137 8.18 -10.04 -2.17
N LYS A 138 8.92 -11.03 -1.68
CA LYS A 138 9.73 -11.94 -2.51
C LYS A 138 8.87 -12.67 -3.55
N SER A 139 7.69 -13.15 -3.14
CA SER A 139 6.74 -13.80 -4.05
C SER A 139 6.21 -12.81 -5.11
N LEU A 140 5.95 -11.56 -4.73
CA LEU A 140 5.50 -10.50 -5.65
C LEU A 140 6.57 -10.11 -6.66
N LYS A 141 7.85 -10.07 -6.28
CA LYS A 141 8.97 -9.82 -7.18
C LYS A 141 9.01 -10.86 -8.30
N ASN A 142 8.86 -12.13 -7.95
CA ASN A 142 8.79 -13.23 -8.91
C ASN A 142 7.52 -13.20 -9.79
N CYS A 143 6.51 -12.45 -9.37
CA CYS A 143 5.26 -12.27 -10.09
C CYS A 143 5.32 -11.13 -11.12
N SER A 144 6.32 -10.25 -11.03
CA SER A 144 6.41 -9.05 -11.85
C SER A 144 6.91 -9.35 -13.26
N LEU A 145 6.28 -8.69 -14.25
CA LEU A 145 6.67 -8.72 -15.67
C LEU A 145 7.80 -7.74 -16.00
N MET A 146 8.33 -6.99 -15.02
CA MET A 146 9.45 -6.08 -15.20
C MET A 146 10.79 -6.81 -14.98
N PRO A 147 11.82 -6.54 -15.79
CA PRO A 147 13.17 -7.05 -15.54
C PRO A 147 13.69 -6.52 -14.20
N ASN A 148 14.50 -7.35 -13.52
CA ASN A 148 15.16 -6.96 -12.28
C ASN A 148 16.07 -5.74 -12.55
N GLU A 149 15.67 -4.54 -12.09
CA GLU A 149 16.61 -3.42 -11.96
C GLU A 149 17.60 -3.73 -10.82
N ASP A 150 18.87 -3.37 -11.03
CA ASP A 150 19.94 -3.59 -10.07
C ASP A 150 19.68 -2.84 -8.75
N ASN A 151 19.60 -3.61 -7.66
CA ASN A 151 19.05 -3.20 -6.36
C ASN A 151 20.04 -2.49 -5.42
N ASN A 152 21.24 -2.15 -5.88
CA ASN A 152 22.34 -1.84 -4.95
C ASN A 152 22.16 -0.53 -4.16
N SER A 153 21.44 0.47 -4.69
CA SER A 153 21.34 1.78 -4.02
C SER A 153 20.39 1.82 -2.81
N SER A 154 19.44 0.88 -2.71
CA SER A 154 18.43 0.91 -1.63
C SER A 154 18.91 0.28 -0.32
N GLU A 155 19.91 -0.61 -0.35
CA GLU A 155 20.35 -1.34 0.84
C GLU A 155 21.28 -0.52 1.74
N GLU A 156 22.19 0.27 1.16
CA GLU A 156 23.13 1.11 1.91
C GLU A 156 22.42 2.25 2.67
N ALA A 157 21.45 2.90 2.03
CA ALA A 157 20.61 3.91 2.68
C ALA A 157 19.83 3.32 3.86
N ALA A 158 19.29 2.11 3.71
CA ALA A 158 18.56 1.43 4.77
C ALA A 158 19.46 1.00 5.93
N ALA A 159 20.72 0.67 5.70
CA ALA A 159 21.67 0.27 6.75
C ALA A 159 21.99 1.40 7.73
N SER A 160 22.13 2.63 7.24
CA SER A 160 22.40 3.82 8.07
C SER A 160 21.20 4.33 8.87
N MET A 161 20.02 3.71 8.70
CA MET A 161 18.74 4.23 9.20
C MET A 161 18.50 3.98 10.69
N TRP A 162 19.24 3.03 11.29
CA TRP A 162 19.01 2.49 12.63
C TRP A 162 20.15 2.83 13.59
N GLY A 163 19.82 3.07 14.86
CA GLY A 163 20.80 3.30 15.92
C GLY A 163 20.85 2.15 16.93
N ASN A 164 21.46 2.40 18.09
CA ASN A 164 21.55 1.41 19.17
C ASN A 164 20.30 1.34 20.06
N ASN A 165 19.41 2.33 19.98
CA ASN A 165 18.21 2.40 20.82
C ASN A 165 17.05 1.63 20.18
N THR A 166 16.68 0.51 20.81
CA THR A 166 15.62 -0.39 20.32
C THR A 166 14.24 0.29 20.27
N TYR A 167 13.95 1.22 21.20
CA TYR A 167 12.68 1.98 21.18
C TYR A 167 12.60 2.91 19.98
N SER A 168 13.64 3.71 19.72
CA SER A 168 13.70 4.63 18.58
C SER A 168 13.65 3.89 17.25
N ASN A 169 14.37 2.77 17.12
CA ASN A 169 14.31 1.93 15.91
C ASN A 169 12.90 1.39 15.71
N ARG A 170 12.28 0.84 16.77
CA ARG A 170 10.92 0.32 16.73
C ARG A 170 9.89 1.40 16.38
N GLN A 171 10.05 2.61 16.92
CA GLN A 171 9.22 3.75 16.58
C GLN A 171 9.31 4.08 15.09
N LYS A 172 10.52 4.08 14.52
CA LYS A 172 10.75 4.38 13.12
C LYS A 172 10.17 3.31 12.19
N VAL A 173 10.44 2.03 12.44
CA VAL A 173 9.86 0.94 11.63
C VAL A 173 8.33 0.91 11.76
N CYS A 174 7.75 1.22 12.92
CA CYS A 174 6.30 1.35 13.08
C CYS A 174 5.72 2.43 12.15
N LYS A 175 6.33 3.63 12.08
CA LYS A 175 5.92 4.70 11.15
C LYS A 175 6.05 4.26 9.68
N MET A 176 7.11 3.55 9.35
CA MET A 176 7.32 3.01 8.01
C MET A 176 6.27 1.96 7.64
N MET A 177 5.96 1.03 8.55
CA MET A 177 4.95 0.00 8.29
C MET A 177 3.55 0.58 8.15
N ARG A 178 3.21 1.65 8.88
CA ARG A 178 1.99 2.43 8.64
C ARG A 178 1.97 3.02 7.23
N GLY A 179 3.09 3.57 6.76
CA GLY A 179 3.20 4.10 5.41
C GLY A 179 3.12 3.02 4.36
N PHE A 180 3.71 1.86 4.64
CA PHE A 180 3.63 0.72 3.76
C PHE A 180 2.19 0.24 3.64
N HIS A 181 1.44 0.15 4.74
CA HIS A 181 0.03 -0.20 4.69
C HIS A 181 -0.77 0.74 3.78
N ILE A 182 -0.58 2.06 3.89
CA ILE A 182 -1.21 3.03 2.98
C ILE A 182 -0.81 2.78 1.50
N ARG A 183 0.47 2.48 1.24
CA ARG A 183 0.93 2.11 -0.11
C ARG A 183 0.27 0.82 -0.59
N THR A 184 0.10 -0.20 0.26
CA THR A 184 -0.56 -1.45 -0.13
C THR A 184 -2.03 -1.26 -0.49
N ILE A 185 -2.74 -0.32 0.16
CA ILE A 185 -4.11 0.07 -0.24
C ILE A 185 -4.08 0.67 -1.65
N THR A 186 -3.16 1.60 -1.90
CA THR A 186 -3.00 2.25 -3.22
C THR A 186 -2.67 1.22 -4.30
N ILE A 187 -1.72 0.32 -4.02
CA ILE A 187 -1.33 -0.79 -4.90
C ILE A 187 -2.53 -1.68 -5.21
N ASN A 188 -3.31 -2.10 -4.21
CA ASN A 188 -4.47 -2.96 -4.44
C ASN A 188 -5.52 -2.28 -5.32
N ARG A 189 -5.77 -0.98 -5.13
CA ARG A 189 -6.67 -0.19 -6.00
C ARG A 189 -6.14 -0.14 -7.43
N ALA A 190 -4.85 0.14 -7.61
CA ALA A 190 -4.21 0.19 -8.92
C ALA A 190 -4.30 -1.16 -9.65
N MET A 191 -4.03 -2.26 -8.96
CA MET A 191 -4.14 -3.60 -9.53
C MET A 191 -5.57 -3.96 -9.94
N GLY A 192 -6.57 -3.52 -9.16
CA GLY A 192 -7.99 -3.64 -9.54
C GLY A 192 -8.31 -2.85 -10.80
N TYR A 193 -7.86 -1.60 -10.88
CA TYR A 193 -8.04 -0.73 -12.05
C TYR A 193 -7.38 -1.30 -13.31
N ILE A 194 -6.13 -1.78 -13.21
CA ILE A 194 -5.42 -2.45 -14.31
C ILE A 194 -6.19 -3.70 -14.77
N SER A 195 -6.64 -4.52 -13.81
CA SER A 195 -7.36 -5.77 -14.10
C SER A 195 -8.70 -5.53 -14.81
N SER A 196 -9.38 -4.42 -14.48
CA SER A 196 -10.65 -4.04 -15.12
C SER A 196 -10.48 -3.53 -16.57
N ARG A 197 -9.25 -3.27 -17.01
CA ARG A 197 -8.90 -2.66 -18.31
C ARG A 197 -9.57 -1.30 -18.56
N GLU A 198 -10.05 -0.63 -17.52
CA GLU A 198 -10.77 0.65 -17.62
C GLU A 198 -9.90 1.76 -18.22
N HIS A 199 -8.58 1.70 -18.00
CA HIS A 199 -7.60 2.61 -18.58
C HIS A 199 -7.39 2.48 -20.10
N ARG A 200 -7.98 1.47 -20.76
CA ARG A 200 -7.86 1.24 -22.21
C ARG A 200 -9.08 1.72 -22.99
N LYS A 201 -10.07 2.31 -22.30
CA LYS A 201 -11.27 2.91 -22.90
C LYS A 201 -10.98 4.36 -23.26
#